data_AF-A0AAU5EF08-F1
#
_entry.id   AF-A0AAU5EF08-F1
#
_cell.length_a   1.000
_cell.length_b   1.000
_cell.length_c   1.000
_cell.angle_alpha   90.00
_cell.angle_beta   90.00
_cell.angle_gamma   90.00
#
_symmetry.space_group_name_H-M   'P 1'
#
loop_
_entity.id
_entity.type
_entity.pdbx_description
1 polymer ?
#
loop_
_entity_poly.entity_id
_entity_poly.type
_entity_poly.pdbx_seq_one_letter_code
_entity_poly.pdbx_strand_id
1 'polypeptide(L)'
;MALFGKKNQSPASIHPLPPRQLQTRTPSPIMNILGRELNAVLPQEMITELRSAAAVGIPMTEDNERLRACVALDWLARTWVPLWASLIPDAGERLGSALTALAPIRDLETADAAGALIGALGSGPDDTEKFIAANYDKDNFYDTAAVTAARKASDTAVAKSAGAAVADAAMSEIFDECLAARTDIALKGVTALALNHSLDTVWPYMVNWANGPGDFDVKKISIGNLAPVVAEKALEPTIEALHTEAGKLYVELCRLG
;
A
#
# COMPACT_ATOMS: atom_id res chain seq x y z
N MET A 1 8.20 71.95 -1.10
CA MET A 1 8.97 70.70 -1.24
C MET A 1 8.09 69.54 -0.79
N ALA A 2 7.55 68.79 -1.75
CA ALA A 2 6.60 67.70 -1.49
C ALA A 2 7.36 66.38 -1.27
N LEU A 3 7.04 65.68 -0.18
CA LEU A 3 7.56 64.37 0.18
C LEU A 3 6.89 63.30 -0.68
N PHE A 4 7.69 62.51 -1.40
CA PHE A 4 7.26 61.38 -2.21
C PHE A 4 6.79 60.21 -1.33
N GLY A 5 5.49 59.94 -1.31
CA GLY A 5 4.93 58.69 -0.81
C GLY A 5 5.04 57.58 -1.87
N LYS A 6 6.04 56.69 -1.72
CA LYS A 6 6.04 55.41 -2.43
C LYS A 6 4.93 54.52 -1.85
N LYS A 7 3.89 54.25 -2.65
CA LYS A 7 2.96 53.15 -2.39
C LYS A 7 3.74 51.83 -2.51
N ASN A 8 4.09 51.23 -1.37
CA ASN A 8 4.45 49.82 -1.31
C ASN A 8 3.20 49.02 -1.69
N GLN A 9 3.14 48.51 -2.92
CA GLN A 9 2.27 47.39 -3.23
C GLN A 9 2.82 46.19 -2.47
N SER A 10 2.09 45.73 -1.46
CA SER A 10 2.32 44.43 -0.85
C SER A 10 2.23 43.36 -1.96
N PRO A 11 3.15 42.38 -2.02
CA PRO A 11 3.02 41.29 -2.97
C PRO A 11 1.70 40.57 -2.70
N ALA A 12 0.93 40.30 -3.76
CA ALA A 12 -0.28 39.50 -3.68
C ALA A 12 0.06 38.19 -2.97
N SER A 13 -0.64 37.90 -1.89
CA SER A 13 -0.63 36.58 -1.24
C SER A 13 -1.05 35.57 -2.30
N ILE A 14 -0.08 34.86 -2.88
CA ILE A 14 -0.34 33.68 -3.70
C ILE A 14 -0.82 32.63 -2.72
N HIS A 15 -2.12 32.62 -2.46
CA HIS A 15 -2.73 31.47 -1.82
C HIS A 15 -2.52 30.28 -2.76
N PRO A 16 -1.78 29.24 -2.36
CA PRO A 16 -1.67 28.05 -3.19
C PRO A 16 -3.08 27.53 -3.44
N LEU A 17 -3.39 27.29 -4.72
CA LEU A 17 -4.65 26.66 -5.11
C LEU A 17 -4.80 25.36 -4.31
N PRO A 18 -6.02 25.01 -3.85
CA PRO A 18 -6.22 23.77 -3.14
C PRO A 18 -5.75 22.59 -4.02
N PRO A 19 -5.10 21.58 -3.41
CA PRO A 19 -4.61 20.42 -4.15
C PRO A 19 -5.75 19.79 -4.95
N ARG A 20 -5.44 19.35 -6.18
CA ARG A 20 -6.44 18.67 -7.01
C ARG A 20 -6.74 17.32 -6.37
N GLN A 21 -8.02 16.96 -6.28
CA GLN A 21 -8.46 15.69 -5.69
C GLN A 21 -9.28 14.88 -6.69
N LEU A 22 -9.13 13.55 -6.65
CA LEU A 22 -10.04 12.59 -7.28
C LEU A 22 -11.47 12.80 -6.81
N GLN A 23 -12.45 12.30 -7.58
CA GLN A 23 -13.85 12.48 -7.24
C GLN A 23 -14.20 11.66 -5.99
N THR A 24 -14.83 12.33 -5.02
CA THR A 24 -15.30 11.71 -3.76
C THR A 24 -16.80 11.85 -3.55
N ARG A 25 -17.50 12.39 -4.56
CA ARG A 25 -18.94 12.68 -4.55
C ARG A 25 -19.56 12.26 -5.86
N THR A 26 -19.73 10.96 -6.01
CA THR A 26 -20.37 10.28 -7.13
C THR A 26 -21.56 9.46 -6.62
N PRO A 27 -22.44 8.98 -7.50
CA PRO A 27 -23.48 8.02 -7.12
C PRO A 27 -22.96 6.64 -6.67
N SER A 28 -21.66 6.34 -6.84
CA SER A 28 -21.05 5.07 -6.42
C SER A 28 -20.36 5.20 -5.06
N PRO A 29 -20.80 4.47 -4.03
CA PRO A 29 -20.09 4.36 -2.76
C PRO A 29 -18.65 3.89 -2.90
N ILE A 30 -18.41 2.86 -3.73
CA ILE A 30 -17.07 2.29 -3.96
C ILE A 30 -16.12 3.36 -4.51
N MET A 31 -16.56 4.10 -5.53
CA MET A 31 -15.74 5.17 -6.12
C MET A 31 -15.50 6.32 -5.16
N ASN A 32 -16.44 6.63 -4.26
CA ASN A 32 -16.26 7.68 -3.27
C ASN A 32 -15.22 7.31 -2.22
N ILE A 33 -15.26 6.06 -1.74
CA ILE A 33 -14.28 5.54 -0.79
C ILE A 33 -12.92 5.43 -1.47
N LEU A 34 -12.85 4.78 -2.62
CA LEU A 34 -11.60 4.63 -3.36
C LEU A 34 -10.99 5.99 -3.70
N GLY A 35 -11.78 6.93 -4.20
CA GLY A 35 -11.31 8.29 -4.48
C GLY A 35 -10.78 9.00 -3.23
N ARG A 36 -11.43 8.85 -2.07
CA ARG A 36 -10.96 9.42 -0.80
C ARG A 36 -9.63 8.80 -0.36
N GLU A 37 -9.55 7.48 -0.37
CA GLU A 37 -8.38 6.77 0.12
C GLU A 37 -7.18 6.94 -0.84
N LEU A 38 -7.40 6.89 -2.16
CA LEU A 38 -6.36 7.13 -3.16
C LEU A 38 -5.83 8.58 -3.11
N ASN A 39 -6.67 9.57 -2.80
CA ASN A 39 -6.19 10.94 -2.57
C ASN A 39 -5.22 11.03 -1.38
N ALA A 40 -5.26 10.10 -0.43
CA ALA A 40 -4.37 10.09 0.73
C ALA A 40 -3.02 9.41 0.47
N VAL A 41 -2.96 8.50 -0.51
CA VAL A 41 -1.77 7.66 -0.75
C VAL A 41 -1.03 7.97 -2.05
N LEU A 42 -1.71 8.53 -3.06
CA LEU A 42 -1.13 8.79 -4.38
C LEU A 42 -0.42 10.15 -4.46
N PRO A 43 0.66 10.28 -5.27
CA PRO A 43 1.28 11.57 -5.58
C PRO A 43 0.35 12.54 -6.32
N GLN A 44 0.53 13.84 -6.09
CA GLN A 44 -0.34 14.90 -6.59
C GLN A 44 -0.33 15.04 -8.13
N GLU A 45 0.81 14.73 -8.74
CA GLU A 45 1.02 14.69 -10.18
C GLU A 45 0.10 13.62 -10.79
N MET A 46 0.13 12.41 -10.22
CA MET A 46 -0.69 11.30 -10.68
C MET A 46 -2.18 11.56 -10.47
N ILE A 47 -2.58 12.13 -9.32
CA ILE A 47 -3.98 12.56 -9.10
C ILE A 47 -4.44 13.51 -10.20
N THR A 48 -3.57 14.41 -10.65
CA THR A 48 -3.91 15.39 -11.70
C THR A 48 -4.13 14.74 -13.06
N GLU A 49 -3.30 13.75 -13.42
CA GLU A 49 -3.42 12.98 -14.65
C GLU A 49 -4.70 12.11 -14.65
N LEU A 50 -4.94 11.38 -13.56
CA LEU A 50 -6.08 10.49 -13.41
C LEU A 50 -7.42 11.23 -13.54
N ARG A 51 -7.53 12.41 -12.95
CA ARG A 51 -8.73 13.27 -13.11
C ARG A 51 -9.01 13.63 -14.56
N SER A 52 -7.97 13.79 -15.37
CA SER A 52 -8.09 14.18 -16.77
C SER A 52 -8.47 12.98 -17.65
N ALA A 53 -8.07 11.77 -17.25
CA ALA A 53 -8.35 10.52 -17.93
C ALA A 53 -9.72 9.89 -17.57
N ALA A 54 -10.27 10.23 -16.40
CA ALA A 54 -11.58 9.76 -15.96
C ALA A 54 -12.70 10.44 -16.76
N ALA A 55 -13.41 9.66 -17.59
CA ALA A 55 -14.62 10.12 -18.25
C ALA A 55 -15.79 10.14 -17.26
N VAL A 56 -16.62 11.19 -17.32
CA VAL A 56 -17.83 11.31 -16.50
C VAL A 56 -19.03 10.86 -17.30
N GLY A 57 -19.79 9.91 -16.78
CA GLY A 57 -21.22 9.82 -17.11
C GLY A 57 -21.68 8.49 -17.64
N ILE A 58 -21.79 7.50 -16.77
CA ILE A 58 -22.63 6.34 -17.05
C ILE A 58 -23.57 6.08 -15.85
N PRO A 59 -24.88 5.85 -16.09
CA PRO A 59 -25.84 5.69 -15.02
C PRO A 59 -25.52 4.54 -14.07
N MET A 60 -25.69 4.78 -12.78
CA MET A 60 -25.42 3.80 -11.74
C MET A 60 -26.51 2.73 -11.71
N THR A 61 -26.10 1.46 -11.70
CA THR A 61 -26.94 0.30 -11.42
C THR A 61 -26.28 -0.57 -10.36
N GLU A 62 -27.05 -1.42 -9.68
CA GLU A 62 -26.52 -2.36 -8.67
C GLU A 62 -25.53 -3.35 -9.30
N ASP A 63 -25.82 -3.84 -10.51
CA ASP A 63 -24.93 -4.74 -11.26
C ASP A 63 -23.58 -4.08 -11.59
N ASN A 64 -23.59 -2.79 -11.96
CA ASN A 64 -22.36 -2.05 -12.22
C ASN A 64 -21.53 -1.87 -10.95
N GLU A 65 -22.17 -1.64 -9.80
CA GLU A 65 -21.45 -1.48 -8.52
C GLU A 65 -20.85 -2.80 -8.04
N ARG A 66 -21.59 -3.91 -8.17
CA ARG A 66 -21.06 -5.26 -7.91
C ARG A 66 -19.88 -5.58 -8.83
N LEU A 67 -19.97 -5.23 -10.11
CA LEU A 67 -18.87 -5.43 -11.06
C LEU A 67 -17.63 -4.61 -10.67
N ARG A 68 -17.80 -3.35 -10.24
CA ARG A 68 -16.68 -2.54 -9.73
C ARG A 68 -16.02 -3.18 -8.51
N ALA A 69 -16.81 -3.70 -7.57
CA ALA A 69 -16.28 -4.44 -6.42
C ALA A 69 -15.46 -5.64 -6.88
N CYS A 70 -15.99 -6.46 -7.79
CA CYS A 70 -15.30 -7.63 -8.33
C CYS A 70 -13.98 -7.27 -9.03
N VAL A 71 -13.95 -6.19 -9.81
CA VAL A 71 -12.73 -5.71 -10.48
C VAL A 71 -11.70 -5.18 -9.48
N ALA A 72 -12.14 -4.51 -8.41
CA ALA A 72 -11.26 -4.09 -7.33
C ALA A 72 -10.64 -5.29 -6.58
N LEU A 73 -11.45 -6.32 -6.30
CA LEU A 73 -10.99 -7.58 -5.69
C LEU A 73 -10.02 -8.33 -6.61
N ASP A 74 -10.31 -8.39 -7.90
CA ASP A 74 -9.47 -9.00 -8.94
C ASP A 74 -8.08 -8.35 -8.95
N TRP A 75 -8.03 -7.01 -8.92
CA TRP A 75 -6.77 -6.27 -8.84
C TRP A 75 -6.01 -6.57 -7.53
N LEU A 76 -6.71 -6.61 -6.40
CA LEU A 76 -6.08 -6.93 -5.11
C LEU A 76 -5.44 -8.34 -5.15
N ALA A 77 -6.20 -9.33 -5.63
CA ALA A 77 -5.79 -10.73 -5.65
C ALA A 77 -4.71 -11.04 -6.68
N ARG A 78 -4.79 -10.45 -7.87
CA ARG A 78 -3.97 -10.84 -9.03
C ARG A 78 -2.88 -9.83 -9.41
N THR A 79 -2.89 -8.64 -8.79
CA THR A 79 -1.86 -7.61 -8.97
C THR A 79 -1.18 -7.27 -7.65
N TRP A 80 -1.95 -6.85 -6.64
CA TRP A 80 -1.36 -6.35 -5.39
C TRP A 80 -0.66 -7.45 -4.57
N VAL A 81 -1.37 -8.53 -4.22
CA VAL A 81 -0.79 -9.64 -3.44
C VAL A 81 0.42 -10.28 -4.16
N PRO A 82 0.38 -10.58 -5.47
CA PRO A 82 1.52 -11.18 -6.17
C PRO A 82 2.78 -10.31 -6.18
N LEU A 83 2.65 -8.98 -6.29
CA LEU A 83 3.80 -8.08 -6.23
C LEU A 83 4.49 -8.16 -4.87
N TRP A 84 3.74 -8.20 -3.77
CA TRP A 84 4.30 -8.43 -2.44
C TRP A 84 4.89 -9.82 -2.25
N ALA A 85 4.21 -10.85 -2.76
CA ALA A 85 4.70 -12.23 -2.68
C ALA A 85 6.05 -12.40 -3.39
N SER A 86 6.29 -11.66 -4.48
CA SER A 86 7.55 -11.70 -5.22
C SER A 86 8.78 -11.23 -4.44
N LEU A 87 8.60 -10.55 -3.30
CA LEU A 87 9.71 -10.17 -2.41
C LEU A 87 10.34 -11.38 -1.69
N ILE A 88 9.63 -12.51 -1.64
CA ILE A 88 10.10 -13.76 -1.04
C ILE A 88 10.43 -14.76 -2.16
N PRO A 89 11.71 -15.14 -2.33
CA PRO A 89 12.12 -16.11 -3.34
C PRO A 89 11.40 -17.46 -3.21
N ASP A 90 11.32 -18.21 -4.31
CA ASP A 90 10.77 -19.55 -4.42
C ASP A 90 9.29 -19.69 -4.02
N ALA A 91 8.99 -19.70 -2.72
CA ALA A 91 7.64 -19.93 -2.21
C ALA A 91 6.72 -18.74 -2.52
N GLY A 92 7.21 -17.52 -2.36
CA GLY A 92 6.47 -16.30 -2.67
C GLY A 92 6.22 -16.14 -4.18
N GLU A 93 7.24 -16.40 -5.00
CA GLU A 93 7.10 -16.38 -6.47
C GLU A 93 6.07 -17.41 -6.98
N ARG A 94 6.05 -18.62 -6.41
CA ARG A 94 5.06 -19.65 -6.76
C ARG A 94 3.64 -19.22 -6.38
N LEU A 95 3.46 -18.63 -5.20
CA LEU A 95 2.17 -18.09 -4.77
C LEU A 95 1.72 -16.95 -5.68
N GLY A 96 2.60 -15.99 -5.97
CA GLY A 96 2.30 -14.87 -6.87
C GLY A 96 1.91 -15.35 -8.26
N SER A 97 2.66 -16.31 -8.82
CA SER A 97 2.35 -16.91 -10.12
C SER A 97 1.00 -17.63 -10.12
N ALA A 98 0.70 -18.38 -9.06
CA ALA A 98 -0.58 -19.09 -8.94
C ALA A 98 -1.77 -18.12 -8.89
N LEU A 99 -1.64 -17.03 -8.14
CA LEU A 99 -2.65 -15.98 -8.06
C LEU A 99 -2.86 -15.28 -9.41
N THR A 100 -1.78 -14.86 -10.10
CA THR A 100 -1.90 -14.20 -11.41
C THR A 100 -2.54 -15.11 -12.47
N ALA A 101 -2.31 -16.42 -12.39
CA ALA A 101 -2.86 -17.43 -13.30
C ALA A 101 -4.36 -17.74 -13.09
N LEU A 102 -4.98 -17.27 -12.00
CA LEU A 102 -6.41 -17.45 -11.78
C LEU A 102 -7.26 -16.75 -12.85
N ALA A 103 -8.49 -17.23 -13.02
CA ALA A 103 -9.50 -16.52 -13.79
C ALA A 103 -9.81 -15.16 -13.13
N PRO A 104 -10.18 -14.13 -13.93
CA PRO A 104 -10.58 -12.84 -13.36
C PRO A 104 -11.77 -12.98 -12.42
N ILE A 105 -11.72 -12.30 -11.26
CA ILE A 105 -12.82 -12.32 -10.30
C ILE A 105 -13.99 -11.52 -10.85
N ARG A 106 -15.07 -12.19 -11.23
CA ARG A 106 -16.29 -11.57 -11.78
C ARG A 106 -17.58 -12.11 -11.16
N ASP A 107 -17.45 -13.10 -10.29
CA ASP A 107 -18.53 -13.79 -9.60
C ASP A 107 -18.01 -14.46 -8.32
N LEU A 108 -18.93 -15.05 -7.55
CA LEU A 108 -18.65 -15.71 -6.29
C LEU A 108 -17.68 -16.89 -6.43
N GLU A 109 -17.83 -17.71 -7.46
CA GLU A 109 -17.00 -18.90 -7.67
C GLU A 109 -15.52 -18.52 -7.89
N THR A 110 -15.28 -17.54 -8.75
CA THR A 110 -13.94 -17.02 -9.01
C THR A 110 -13.36 -16.28 -7.79
N ALA A 111 -14.20 -15.59 -7.01
CA ALA A 111 -13.79 -14.95 -5.76
C ALA A 111 -13.35 -15.98 -4.69
N ASP A 112 -14.11 -17.07 -4.53
CA ASP A 112 -13.80 -18.15 -3.58
C ASP A 112 -12.46 -18.83 -3.92
N ALA A 113 -12.21 -19.08 -5.22
CA ALA A 113 -10.95 -19.67 -5.67
C ALA A 113 -9.74 -18.78 -5.34
N ALA A 114 -9.87 -17.46 -5.54
CA ALA A 114 -8.85 -16.50 -5.14
C ALA A 114 -8.68 -16.43 -3.62
N GLY A 115 -9.80 -16.37 -2.89
CA GLY A 115 -9.82 -16.35 -1.42
C GLY A 115 -9.16 -17.57 -0.79
N ALA A 116 -9.29 -18.76 -1.40
CA ALA A 116 -8.61 -19.97 -0.93
C ALA A 116 -7.07 -19.86 -1.00
N LEU A 117 -6.53 -19.27 -2.07
CA LEU A 117 -5.09 -19.03 -2.18
C LEU A 117 -4.62 -17.89 -1.26
N ILE A 118 -5.38 -16.79 -1.17
CA ILE A 118 -5.08 -15.69 -0.24
C ILE A 118 -5.12 -16.18 1.21
N GLY A 119 -6.04 -17.08 1.53
CA GLY A 119 -6.16 -17.70 2.85
C GLY A 119 -4.89 -18.40 3.33
N ALA A 120 -4.03 -18.87 2.41
CA ALA A 120 -2.74 -19.46 2.76
C ALA A 120 -1.79 -18.46 3.45
N LEU A 121 -1.98 -17.15 3.24
CA LEU A 121 -1.22 -16.10 3.93
C LEU A 121 -1.67 -15.90 5.38
N GLY A 122 -2.79 -16.50 5.80
CA GLY A 122 -3.38 -16.28 7.12
C GLY A 122 -2.50 -16.70 8.30
N SER A 123 -1.58 -17.65 8.12
CA SER A 123 -0.62 -18.04 9.16
C SER A 123 0.65 -17.18 9.19
N GLY A 124 0.89 -16.40 8.14
CA GLY A 124 2.10 -15.59 7.98
C GLY A 124 2.43 -14.68 9.18
N PRO A 125 1.46 -13.94 9.75
CA PRO A 125 1.70 -13.10 10.92
C PRO A 125 2.20 -13.90 12.13
N ASP A 126 1.53 -15.00 12.48
CA ASP A 126 1.89 -15.83 13.63
C ASP A 126 3.27 -16.47 13.45
N ASP A 127 3.58 -16.94 12.24
CA ASP A 127 4.87 -17.54 11.93
C ASP A 127 6.00 -16.49 11.93
N THR A 128 5.70 -15.26 11.54
CA THR A 128 6.64 -14.12 11.60
C THR A 128 6.94 -13.74 13.05
N GLU A 129 5.93 -13.69 13.92
CA GLU A 129 6.14 -13.42 15.36
C GLU A 129 6.98 -14.51 16.03
N LYS A 130 6.73 -15.79 15.70
CA LYS A 130 7.56 -16.91 16.17
C LYS A 130 9.00 -16.78 15.67
N PHE A 131 9.20 -16.43 14.41
CA PHE A 131 10.52 -16.21 13.83
C PHE A 131 11.26 -15.10 14.56
N ILE A 132 10.60 -13.95 14.80
CA ILE A 132 11.19 -12.84 15.55
C ILE A 132 11.58 -13.29 16.97
N ALA A 133 10.68 -13.94 17.70
CA ALA A 133 10.94 -14.40 19.05
C ALA A 133 12.07 -15.44 19.16
N ALA A 134 12.29 -16.23 18.10
CA ALA A 134 13.33 -17.26 18.06
C ALA A 134 14.71 -16.73 17.64
N ASN A 135 14.76 -15.63 16.87
CA ASN A 135 15.99 -15.16 16.22
C ASN A 135 16.46 -13.78 16.69
N TYR A 136 15.63 -13.02 17.39
CA TYR A 136 15.95 -11.66 17.86
C TYR A 136 15.78 -11.57 19.37
N ASP A 137 16.82 -11.07 20.04
CA ASP A 137 16.83 -10.86 21.48
C ASP A 137 16.26 -9.47 21.84
N LYS A 138 15.14 -9.47 22.58
CA LYS A 138 14.49 -8.25 23.08
C LYS A 138 15.35 -7.41 24.03
N ASP A 139 16.35 -8.02 24.66
CA ASP A 139 17.27 -7.32 25.57
C ASP A 139 18.49 -6.78 24.79
N ASN A 140 18.65 -7.17 23.52
CA ASN A 140 19.64 -6.62 22.61
C ASN A 140 19.10 -5.37 21.89
N PHE A 141 19.84 -4.26 22.03
CA PHE A 141 19.47 -2.99 21.41
C PHE A 141 19.38 -3.07 19.87
N TYR A 142 20.33 -3.74 19.22
CA TYR A 142 20.40 -3.80 17.76
C TYR A 142 19.25 -4.61 17.17
N ASP A 143 18.92 -5.73 17.80
CA ASP A 143 17.80 -6.59 17.43
C ASP A 143 16.47 -5.84 17.60
N THR A 144 16.29 -5.17 18.74
CA THR A 144 15.11 -4.32 19.00
C THR A 144 15.00 -3.18 17.98
N ALA A 145 16.11 -2.54 17.62
CA ALA A 145 16.14 -1.49 16.62
C ALA A 145 15.76 -2.02 15.23
N ALA A 146 16.26 -3.19 14.83
CA ALA A 146 15.95 -3.83 13.56
C ALA A 146 14.45 -4.15 13.45
N VAL A 147 13.90 -4.84 14.46
CA VAL A 147 12.48 -5.21 14.50
C VAL A 147 11.59 -3.97 14.49
N THR A 148 11.94 -2.93 15.27
CA THR A 148 11.15 -1.70 15.33
C THR A 148 11.15 -0.95 14.00
N ALA A 149 12.33 -0.82 13.36
CA ALA A 149 12.46 -0.17 12.07
C ALA A 149 11.68 -0.93 10.99
N ALA A 150 11.83 -2.25 10.94
CA ALA A 150 11.16 -3.10 9.97
C ALA A 150 9.63 -3.07 10.11
N ARG A 151 9.09 -3.15 11.34
CA ARG A 151 7.64 -3.03 11.60
C ARG A 151 7.07 -1.70 11.15
N LYS A 152 7.76 -0.60 11.50
CA LYS A 152 7.32 0.72 11.08
C LYS A 152 7.31 0.87 9.56
N ALA A 153 8.36 0.37 8.90
CA ALA A 153 8.47 0.39 7.45
C ALA A 153 7.37 -0.46 6.80
N SER A 154 7.14 -1.69 7.26
CA SER A 154 6.10 -2.58 6.73
C SER A 154 4.71 -1.99 6.86
N ASP A 155 4.34 -1.50 8.05
CA ASP A 155 3.01 -0.92 8.30
C ASP A 155 2.77 0.31 7.42
N THR A 156 3.79 1.17 7.32
CA THR A 156 3.73 2.39 6.50
C THR A 156 3.65 2.05 5.00
N ALA A 157 4.44 1.09 4.54
CA ALA A 157 4.51 0.69 3.14
C ALA A 157 3.20 0.07 2.67
N VAL A 158 2.63 -0.85 3.44
CA VAL A 158 1.34 -1.48 3.13
C VAL A 158 0.24 -0.42 3.06
N ALA A 159 0.16 0.48 4.05
CA ALA A 159 -0.81 1.57 4.04
C ALA A 159 -0.66 2.50 2.82
N LYS A 160 0.58 2.79 2.41
CA LYS A 160 0.85 3.63 1.24
C LYS A 160 0.63 2.92 -0.09
N SER A 161 0.66 1.59 -0.17
CA SER A 161 0.64 0.83 -1.43
C SER A 161 -0.72 0.74 -2.14
N ALA A 162 -1.72 1.53 -1.73
CA ALA A 162 -3.10 1.54 -2.24
C ALA A 162 -3.92 0.25 -2.06
N GLY A 163 -3.34 -0.91 -1.73
CA GLY A 163 -4.09 -2.15 -1.52
C GLY A 163 -5.14 -2.08 -0.40
N ALA A 164 -4.80 -1.47 0.74
CA ALA A 164 -5.76 -1.24 1.83
C ALA A 164 -6.93 -0.35 1.38
N ALA A 165 -6.63 0.71 0.62
CA ALA A 165 -7.64 1.59 0.05
C ALA A 165 -8.61 0.85 -0.89
N VAL A 166 -8.07 -0.07 -1.71
CA VAL A 166 -8.86 -0.88 -2.66
C VAL A 166 -9.70 -1.92 -1.92
N ALA A 167 -9.13 -2.58 -0.90
CA ALA A 167 -9.86 -3.52 -0.07
C ALA A 167 -11.02 -2.84 0.67
N ASP A 168 -10.78 -1.69 1.31
CA ASP A 168 -11.82 -0.93 2.01
C ASP A 168 -12.94 -0.47 1.05
N ALA A 169 -12.59 -0.06 -0.17
CA ALA A 169 -13.57 0.30 -1.18
C ALA A 169 -14.40 -0.91 -1.64
N ALA A 170 -13.78 -2.06 -1.91
CA ALA A 170 -14.50 -3.26 -2.32
C ALA A 170 -15.42 -3.81 -1.21
N MET A 171 -14.96 -3.73 0.04
CA MET A 171 -15.69 -4.24 1.22
C MET A 171 -16.75 -3.26 1.75
N SER A 172 -16.88 -2.06 1.18
CA SER A 172 -17.88 -1.09 1.65
C SER A 172 -19.31 -1.52 1.38
N GLU A 173 -19.48 -2.38 0.38
CA GLU A 173 -20.73 -3.04 0.03
C GLU A 173 -20.69 -4.50 0.49
N ILE A 174 -21.83 -5.01 0.94
CA ILE A 174 -21.94 -6.37 1.49
C ILE A 174 -22.29 -7.34 0.35
N PHE A 175 -21.35 -7.55 -0.57
CA PHE A 175 -21.46 -8.59 -1.60
C PHE A 175 -20.79 -9.88 -1.15
N ASP A 176 -21.38 -11.03 -1.49
CA ASP A 176 -20.83 -12.34 -1.14
C ASP A 176 -19.42 -12.55 -1.71
N GLU A 177 -19.14 -12.03 -2.92
CA GLU A 177 -17.81 -12.02 -3.53
C GLU A 177 -16.74 -11.37 -2.64
N CYS A 178 -17.09 -10.27 -1.98
CA CYS A 178 -16.18 -9.52 -1.11
C CYS A 178 -15.81 -10.34 0.13
N LEU A 179 -16.79 -11.07 0.70
CA LEU A 179 -16.57 -11.97 1.83
C LEU A 179 -15.74 -13.20 1.41
N ALA A 180 -16.01 -13.75 0.23
CA ALA A 180 -15.34 -14.89 -0.36
C ALA A 180 -13.85 -14.63 -0.66
N ALA A 181 -13.50 -13.44 -1.15
CA ALA A 181 -12.15 -13.09 -1.56
C ALA A 181 -11.13 -12.97 -0.41
N ARG A 182 -11.56 -12.99 0.86
CA ARG A 182 -10.68 -12.94 2.06
C ARG A 182 -9.69 -11.77 2.06
N THR A 183 -10.16 -10.60 1.62
CA THR A 183 -9.35 -9.37 1.55
C THR A 183 -8.78 -8.95 2.90
N ASP A 184 -9.50 -9.25 3.99
CA ASP A 184 -9.09 -9.03 5.37
C ASP A 184 -7.81 -9.81 5.75
N ILE A 185 -7.61 -10.98 5.13
CA ILE A 185 -6.42 -11.82 5.32
C ILE A 185 -5.26 -11.32 4.46
N ALA A 186 -5.55 -10.87 3.23
CA ALA A 186 -4.53 -10.37 2.32
C ALA A 186 -3.69 -9.26 2.95
N LEU A 187 -4.32 -8.31 3.64
CA LEU A 187 -3.62 -7.19 4.29
C LEU A 187 -2.65 -7.68 5.37
N LYS A 188 -3.12 -8.53 6.29
CA LYS A 188 -2.29 -9.06 7.39
C LYS A 188 -1.14 -9.91 6.85
N GLY A 189 -1.44 -10.77 5.88
CA GLY A 189 -0.47 -11.62 5.21
C GLY A 189 0.63 -10.82 4.52
N VAL A 190 0.24 -9.80 3.75
CA VAL A 190 1.20 -8.92 3.06
C VAL A 190 2.02 -8.09 4.05
N THR A 191 1.44 -7.57 5.14
CA THR A 191 2.21 -6.89 6.18
C THR A 191 3.29 -7.80 6.77
N ALA A 192 2.99 -9.08 6.98
CA ALA A 192 3.97 -10.06 7.45
C ALA A 192 5.08 -10.30 6.41
N LEU A 193 4.75 -10.42 5.11
CA LEU A 193 5.74 -10.55 4.04
C LEU A 193 6.65 -9.32 3.96
N ALA A 194 6.07 -8.12 4.01
CA ALA A 194 6.79 -6.85 4.00
C ALA A 194 7.74 -6.74 5.20
N LEU A 195 7.27 -7.13 6.39
CA LEU A 195 8.08 -7.15 7.61
C LEU A 195 9.30 -8.08 7.46
N ASN A 196 9.10 -9.31 7.01
CA ASN A 196 10.20 -10.26 6.81
C ASN A 196 11.23 -9.74 5.81
N HIS A 197 10.79 -9.19 4.68
CA HIS A 197 11.68 -8.58 3.70
C HIS A 197 12.46 -7.38 4.27
N SER A 198 11.81 -6.53 5.06
CA SER A 198 12.48 -5.41 5.74
C SER A 198 13.50 -5.90 6.78
N LEU A 199 13.21 -6.97 7.52
CA LEU A 199 14.16 -7.58 8.45
C LEU A 199 15.41 -8.07 7.73
N ASP A 200 15.25 -8.79 6.63
CA ASP A 200 16.36 -9.29 5.80
C ASP A 200 17.23 -8.14 5.25
N THR A 201 16.63 -7.00 4.96
CA THR A 201 17.36 -5.81 4.47
C THR A 201 18.09 -5.09 5.60
N VAL A 202 17.47 -4.94 6.77
CA VAL A 202 18.02 -4.17 7.90
C VAL A 202 19.07 -4.96 8.67
N TRP A 203 18.89 -6.27 8.80
CA TRP A 203 19.74 -7.10 9.66
C TRP A 203 21.22 -7.08 9.27
N PRO A 204 21.63 -7.25 8.00
CA PRO A 204 23.03 -7.17 7.59
C PRO A 204 23.67 -5.83 7.96
N TYR A 205 22.89 -4.74 7.90
CA TYR A 205 23.37 -3.42 8.29
C TYR A 205 23.66 -3.33 9.80
N MET A 206 22.78 -3.88 10.65
CA MET A 206 23.00 -3.92 12.10
C MET A 206 24.25 -4.72 12.46
N VAL A 207 24.41 -5.91 11.87
CA VAL A 207 25.56 -6.78 12.11
C VAL A 207 26.86 -6.07 11.75
N ASN A 208 26.90 -5.41 10.58
CA ASN A 208 28.10 -4.68 10.16
C ASN A 208 28.47 -3.55 11.15
N TRP A 209 27.48 -2.78 11.62
CA TRP A 209 27.72 -1.71 12.60
C TRP A 209 28.09 -2.20 13.99
N ALA A 210 27.47 -3.28 14.45
CA ALA A 210 27.80 -3.90 15.73
C ALA A 210 29.29 -4.30 15.75
N ASN A 211 29.78 -4.88 14.65
CA ASN A 211 31.17 -5.33 14.49
C ASN A 211 32.19 -4.21 14.21
N GLY A 212 31.74 -3.01 13.83
CA GLY A 212 32.63 -1.88 13.57
C GLY A 212 33.25 -1.28 14.84
N PRO A 213 34.40 -0.60 14.78
CA PRO A 213 34.95 0.14 15.93
C PRO A 213 34.11 1.40 16.23
N GLY A 214 34.10 1.85 17.49
CA GLY A 214 33.48 3.14 17.88
C GLY A 214 32.71 3.09 19.19
N ASP A 215 32.36 4.28 19.67
CA ASP A 215 31.57 4.49 20.89
C ASP A 215 30.12 4.00 20.74
N PHE A 216 29.57 3.41 21.82
CA PHE A 216 28.25 2.80 21.79
C PHE A 216 27.13 3.82 21.54
N ASP A 217 27.19 5.01 22.14
CA ASP A 217 26.14 6.03 21.99
C ASP A 217 26.10 6.57 20.56
N VAL A 218 27.27 6.74 19.93
CA VAL A 218 27.37 7.14 18.53
C VAL A 218 26.73 6.08 17.62
N LYS A 219 27.05 4.80 17.82
CA LYS A 219 26.46 3.70 17.06
C LYS A 219 24.93 3.67 17.22
N LYS A 220 24.44 3.87 18.45
CA LYS A 220 23.02 3.89 18.77
C LYS A 220 22.27 4.96 17.96
N ILE A 221 22.81 6.18 17.92
CA ILE A 221 22.24 7.29 17.17
C ILE A 221 22.24 7.00 15.67
N SER A 222 23.37 6.53 15.13
CA SER A 222 23.49 6.21 13.70
C SER A 222 22.48 5.16 13.27
N ILE A 223 22.32 4.09 14.05
CA ILE A 223 21.36 3.01 13.77
C ILE A 223 19.93 3.53 13.84
N GLY A 224 19.58 4.29 14.88
CA GLY A 224 18.23 4.86 15.02
C GLY A 224 17.83 5.74 13.83
N ASN A 225 18.80 6.41 13.20
CA ASN A 225 18.55 7.27 12.04
C ASN A 225 18.53 6.51 10.71
N LEU A 226 19.38 5.49 10.54
CA LEU A 226 19.60 4.85 9.24
C LEU A 226 18.81 3.55 9.05
N ALA A 227 18.53 2.79 10.12
CA ALA A 227 17.74 1.56 10.03
C ALA A 227 16.37 1.77 9.38
N PRO A 228 15.58 2.79 9.79
CA PRO A 228 14.27 3.02 9.19
C PRO A 228 14.38 3.39 7.71
N VAL A 229 15.40 4.18 7.34
CA VAL A 229 15.62 4.60 5.95
C VAL A 229 15.96 3.40 5.06
N VAL A 230 16.80 2.47 5.54
CA VAL A 230 17.14 1.26 4.79
C VAL A 230 15.90 0.37 4.61
N ALA A 231 15.11 0.18 5.67
CA ALA A 231 13.88 -0.61 5.63
C ALA A 231 12.85 -0.03 4.65
N GLU A 232 12.60 1.28 4.72
CA GLU A 232 11.67 1.98 3.85
C GLU A 232 12.11 1.91 2.39
N LYS A 233 13.40 2.17 2.10
CA LYS A 233 13.94 2.13 0.74
C LYS A 233 13.84 0.78 0.06
N ALA A 234 13.89 -0.33 0.81
CA ALA A 234 13.71 -1.66 0.22
C ALA A 234 12.31 -1.87 -0.34
N LEU A 235 11.30 -1.17 0.19
CA LEU A 235 9.91 -1.32 -0.20
C LEU A 235 9.44 -0.28 -1.23
N GLU A 236 10.18 0.83 -1.39
CA GLU A 236 9.86 1.92 -2.33
C GLU A 236 9.52 1.43 -3.75
N PRO A 237 10.31 0.56 -4.41
CA PRO A 237 10.02 0.14 -5.79
C PRO A 237 8.67 -0.59 -5.92
N THR A 238 8.33 -1.43 -4.95
CA THR A 238 7.05 -2.15 -4.93
C THR A 238 5.88 -1.18 -4.74
N ILE A 239 6.02 -0.20 -3.82
CA ILE A 239 4.99 0.81 -3.58
C ILE A 239 4.74 1.66 -4.84
N GLU A 240 5.80 2.14 -5.49
CA GLU A 240 5.69 2.97 -6.71
C GLU A 240 5.03 2.23 -7.87
N ALA A 241 5.36 0.94 -8.06
CA ALA A 241 4.70 0.09 -9.04
C ALA A 241 3.20 -0.03 -8.74
N LEU A 242 2.84 -0.23 -7.47
CA LEU A 242 1.45 -0.37 -7.04
C LEU A 242 0.65 0.93 -7.15
N HIS A 243 1.27 2.10 -6.95
CA HIS A 243 0.64 3.38 -7.24
C HIS A 243 0.24 3.49 -8.70
N THR A 244 1.15 3.15 -9.60
CA THR A 244 0.91 3.19 -11.04
C THR A 244 -0.25 2.26 -11.43
N GLU A 245 -0.27 1.03 -10.92
CA GLU A 245 -1.35 0.07 -11.18
C GLU A 245 -2.68 0.49 -10.55
N ALA A 246 -2.68 1.09 -9.36
CA ALA A 246 -3.88 1.62 -8.72
C ALA A 246 -4.49 2.78 -9.51
N GLY A 247 -3.66 3.62 -10.13
CA GLY A 247 -4.12 4.65 -11.06
C GLY A 247 -4.86 4.06 -12.28
N LYS A 248 -4.32 2.99 -12.87
CA LYS A 248 -4.97 2.28 -13.98
C LYS A 248 -6.32 1.71 -13.55
N LEU A 249 -6.36 1.05 -12.38
CA LEU A 249 -7.60 0.53 -11.79
C LEU A 249 -8.64 1.64 -11.62
N TYR A 250 -8.27 2.77 -11.03
CA TYR A 250 -9.21 3.89 -10.82
C TYR A 250 -9.86 4.35 -12.13
N VAL A 251 -9.07 4.48 -13.21
CA VAL A 251 -9.59 4.86 -14.54
C VAL A 251 -10.49 3.78 -15.12
N GLU A 252 -10.15 2.51 -14.94
CA GLU A 252 -11.00 1.40 -15.37
C GLU A 252 -12.35 1.41 -14.65
N LEU A 253 -12.34 1.54 -13.32
CA LEU A 253 -13.57 1.59 -12.52
C LEU A 253 -14.45 2.80 -12.86
N CYS A 254 -13.87 3.95 -13.21
CA CYS A 254 -14.63 5.10 -13.73
C CYS A 254 -15.36 4.79 -15.04
N ARG A 255 -14.85 3.88 -15.86
CA ARG A 255 -15.43 3.49 -17.16
C ARG A 255 -16.44 2.35 -17.05
N LEU A 256 -16.40 1.59 -15.97
CA LEU A 256 -17.42 0.61 -15.64
C LEU A 256 -18.61 1.37 -15.06
N GLY A 257 -19.71 1.39 -15.78
CA GLY A 257 -20.94 2.10 -15.44
C GLY A 257 -21.86 2.02 -16.65
#